data_AF-A0A117SU16-F1
#
_entry.id   AF-A0A117SU16-F1
#
_cell.length_a   1.000
_cell.length_b   1.000
_cell.length_c   1.000
_cell.angle_alpha   90.00
_cell.angle_beta   90.00
_cell.angle_gamma   90.00
#
_symmetry.space_group_name_H-M   'P 1'
#
loop_
_entity.id
_entity.type
_entity.pdbx_description
1 polymer ?
#
loop_
_entity_poly.entity_id
_entity_poly.type
_entity_poly.pdbx_seq_one_letter_code
_entity_poly.pdbx_strand_id
1 'polypeptide(L)' 'MALPLVETTKCLNPYMNGIRGLIVEKRRNSFLILTQNGAIKVVPRNQCWFYVYRGNCIKLEREPS' A
#
# COMPACT_ATOMS: atom_id res chain seq x y z
N MET A 1 -16.30 -7.13 2.90
CA MET A 1 -15.48 -5.94 2.56
C MET A 1 -14.32 -6.41 1.71
N ALA A 2 -14.13 -5.85 0.52
CA ALA A 2 -12.95 -6.16 -0.31
C ALA A 2 -11.74 -5.40 0.24
N LEU A 3 -10.59 -6.07 0.39
CA LEU A 3 -9.34 -5.42 0.81
C LEU A 3 -8.80 -4.58 -0.36
N PRO A 4 -8.35 -3.33 -0.13
CA PRO A 4 -7.84 -2.50 -1.20
C PRO A 4 -6.47 -3.03 -1.68
N LEU A 5 -6.35 -3.24 -2.99
CA LEU A 5 -5.08 -3.53 -3.65
C LEU A 5 -4.32 -2.22 -3.82
N VAL A 6 -3.07 -2.19 -3.39
CA VAL A 6 -2.22 -1.00 -3.46
C VAL A 6 -0.83 -1.31 -3.99
N GLU A 7 -0.18 -0.28 -4.54
CA GLU A 7 1.25 -0.28 -4.86
C GLU A 7 1.89 1.00 -4.32
N THR A 8 3.01 0.86 -3.61
CA THR A 8 3.75 2.01 -3.07
C THR A 8 4.54 2.74 -4.14
N THR A 9 4.50 4.07 -4.10
CA THR A 9 5.26 4.94 -5.00
C THR A 9 5.69 6.22 -4.28
N LYS A 10 6.66 6.95 -4.84
CA LYS A 10 7.18 8.21 -4.27
C LYS A 10 7.51 8.09 -2.77
N CYS A 11 8.11 6.98 -2.37
CA CYS A 11 8.52 6.73 -0.99
C CYS A 11 9.78 7.54 -0.61
N LEU A 12 9.86 7.95 0.65
CA LEU A 12 11.06 8.54 1.26
C LEU A 12 12.24 7.55 1.22
N ASN A 13 11.98 6.27 1.48
CA ASN A 13 12.92 5.19 1.24
C ASN A 13 12.65 4.58 -0.16
N PRO A 14 13.54 4.78 -1.15
CA PRO A 14 13.30 4.33 -2.51
C PRO A 14 13.13 2.81 -2.66
N TYR A 15 13.75 2.01 -1.79
CA TYR A 15 13.62 0.55 -1.78
C TYR A 15 12.21 0.06 -1.43
N MET A 16 11.36 0.94 -0.92
CA MET A 16 9.98 0.65 -0.61
C MET A 16 9.03 0.90 -1.78
N ASN A 17 9.50 1.51 -2.88
CA ASN A 17 8.67 1.66 -4.08
C ASN A 17 8.40 0.28 -4.74
N GLY A 18 7.23 0.12 -5.33
CA GLY A 18 6.83 -1.11 -6.02
C GLY A 18 6.38 -2.26 -5.11
N ILE A 19 6.22 -2.02 -3.79
CA ILE A 19 5.56 -2.99 -2.90
C ILE A 19 4.09 -3.02 -3.27
N ARG A 20 3.67 -4.10 -3.93
CA ARG A 20 2.31 -4.32 -4.39
C ARG A 20 1.62 -5.44 -3.62
N GLY A 21 0.42 -5.17 -3.14
CA GLY A 21 -0.36 -6.16 -2.38
C GLY A 21 -1.64 -5.61 -1.77
N LEU A 22 -2.33 -6.45 -1.01
CA LEU A 22 -3.58 -6.12 -0.34
C LEU A 22 -3.30 -5.51 1.04
N ILE A 23 -3.95 -4.41 1.39
CA ILE A 23 -3.90 -3.91 2.77
C ILE A 23 -4.77 -4.81 3.63
N VAL A 24 -4.13 -5.63 4.48
CA VAL A 24 -4.82 -6.57 5.38
C VAL A 24 -5.12 -5.94 6.75
N GLU A 25 -4.32 -4.97 7.17
CA GLU A 25 -4.51 -4.29 8.45
C GLU A 25 -3.98 -2.85 8.39
N LYS A 26 -4.76 -1.91 8.94
CA LYS A 26 -4.37 -0.50 9.10
C LYS A 26 -4.05 -0.25 10.57
N ARG A 27 -2.78 -0.04 10.88
CA ARG A 27 -2.32 0.34 12.21
C ARG A 27 -2.26 1.85 12.36
N ARG A 28 -2.06 2.33 13.59
CA ARG A 28 -1.93 3.76 13.91
C ARG A 28 -0.85 4.45 13.06
N ASN A 29 0.30 3.80 12.85
CA ASN A 29 1.47 4.39 12.19
C ASN A 29 1.92 3.63 10.93
N SER A 30 1.21 2.57 10.53
CA SER A 30 1.62 1.73 9.39
C SER A 30 0.47 1.01 8.73
N PHE A 31 0.73 0.51 7.53
CA PHE A 31 -0.11 -0.41 6.78
C PHE A 31 0.60 -1.76 6.70
N LEU A 32 -0.15 -2.84 6.87
CA LEU A 32 0.31 -4.19 6.58
C LEU A 32 -0.19 -4.59 5.20
N ILE A 33 0.76 -4.88 4.32
CA ILE A 33 0.50 -5.24 2.94
C ILE A 33 0.87 -6.71 2.75
N LEU A 34 -0.12 -7.53 2.41
CA LEU A 34 0.09 -8.90 1.96
C LEU A 34 0.46 -8.87 0.48
N THR A 35 1.72 -9.16 0.18
CA THR A 35 2.25 -9.17 -1.18
C THR A 35 1.88 -10.46 -1.91
N GLN A 36 2.00 -10.46 -3.25
CA GLN A 36 1.63 -11.60 -4.10
C GLN A 36 2.39 -12.90 -3.77
N ASN A 37 3.61 -12.79 -3.24
CA ASN A 37 4.42 -13.93 -2.79
C ASN A 37 4.06 -14.41 -1.37
N GLY A 38 2.98 -13.91 -0.77
CA GLY A 38 2.53 -14.30 0.57
C GLY A 38 3.29 -13.65 1.73
N ALA A 39 4.24 -12.75 1.46
CA ALA A 39 4.93 -12.02 2.52
C ALA A 39 4.07 -10.87 3.06
N ILE A 40 4.25 -10.55 4.34
CA ILE A 40 3.66 -9.35 4.94
C ILE A 40 4.74 -8.26 5.00
N LYS A 41 4.47 -7.12 4.39
CA LYS A 41 5.32 -5.93 4.44
C LYS A 41 4.66 -4.86 5.29
N VAL A 42 5.45 -4.24 6.16
CA VAL A 42 5.02 -3.09 6.97
C VAL A 42 5.44 -1.83 6.25
N VAL A 43 4.47 -0.98 5.89
CA VAL A 43 4.71 0.31 5.26
C VAL A 43 4.32 1.43 6.23
N PRO A 44 5.27 2.26 6.69
CA PRO A 44 4.97 3.40 7.54
C PRO A 44 4.03 4.39 6.85
N ARG A 45 3.09 4.94 7.61
CA ARG A 45 2.23 6.02 7.14
C ARG A 45 3.06 7.27 6.81
N ASN A 46 2.56 8.09 5.89
CA ASN A 46 3.17 9.36 5.49
C ASN A 46 4.58 9.29 4.91
N GLN A 47 5.11 8.08 4.66
CA GLN A 47 6.42 7.90 4.03
C GLN A 47 6.33 7.54 2.55
N CYS A 48 5.15 7.17 2.05
CA CYS A 48 4.91 6.78 0.67
C CYS A 48 3.59 7.37 0.17
N TRP A 49 3.48 7.49 -1.14
CA TRP A 49 2.20 7.55 -1.84
C TRP A 49 1.80 6.15 -2.29
N PHE A 50 0.54 5.98 -2.64
CA PHE A 50 -0.04 4.69 -2.99
C PHE A 50 -0.87 4.83 -4.26
N TYR A 51 -0.61 3.98 -5.24
CA TYR A 51 -1.59 3.68 -6.28
C TYR A 51 -2.62 2.71 -5.68
N VAL A 52 -3.87 3.14 -5.61
CA VAL A 52 -5.00 2.37 -5.08
C VAL A 52 -5.84 1.90 -6.25
N TYR A 53 -5.97 0.58 -6.40
CA TYR A 53 -6.70 -0.05 -7.50
C TYR A 53 -8.16 -0.29 -7.08
N ARG A 54 -9.11 0.32 -7.78
CA ARG A 54 -10.55 0.18 -7.55
C ARG A 54 -11.24 -0.16 -8.88
N GLY A 55 -11.44 -1.45 -9.15
CA GLY A 55 -11.94 -1.93 -10.43
C GLY A 55 -11.03 -1.46 -11.57
N ASN A 56 -11.58 -0.71 -12.53
CA ASN A 56 -10.84 -0.17 -13.67
C ASN A 56 -10.17 1.19 -13.42
N CYS A 57 -10.21 1.70 -12.18
CA CYS A 57 -9.64 2.99 -11.81
C CYS A 57 -8.40 2.80 -10.92
N ILE A 58 -7.40 3.66 -11.14
CA ILE A 58 -6.22 3.78 -10.28
C ILE A 58 -6.21 5.19 -9.72
N LYS A 59 -6.18 5.32 -8.40
CA LYS A 59 -6.11 6.62 -7.72
C LYS A 59 -4.81 6.73 -6.94
N LEU A 60 -4.16 7.88 -7.03
CA LEU A 60 -2.96 8.17 -6.23
C LEU A 60 -3.38 8.82 -4.90
N GLU A 61 -3.08 8.17 -3.78
CA GLU A 61 -3.45 8.63 -2.43
C GLU A 61 -2.24 8.61 -1.49
N ARG A 62 -2.19 9.52 -0.51
CA ARG A 62 -1.19 9.43 0.59
C ARG A 62 -1.62 8.46 1.69
N GLU A 63 -2.92 8.31 1.87
CA GLU A 63 -3.51 7.40 2.84
C GLU A 63 -4.57 6.56 2.14
N PRO A 64 -4.24 5.31 1.74
CA PRO A 64 -5.17 4.44 1.03
C PRO A 64 -6.37 4.13 1.93
N SER A 65 -7.55 4.55 1.47
CA SER A 65 -8.84 4.37 2.15
C SER A 65 -9.52 3.06 1.77
#